data_AF-A0A9W4IDC4-F1
#
_entry.id   AF-A0A9W4IDC4-F1
#
_cell.length_a   1.000
_cell.length_b   1.000
_cell.length_c   1.000
_cell.angle_alpha   90.00
_cell.angle_beta   90.00
_cell.angle_gamma   90.00
#
_symmetry.space_group_name_H-M   'P 1'
#
loop_
_entity.id
_entity.type
_entity.pdbx_description
1 polymer ?
#
loop_
_entity_poly.entity_id
_entity_poly.type
_entity_poly.pdbx_seq_one_letter_code
_entity_poly.pdbx_strand_id
1 'polypeptide(L)'
;MTSTSEALAALQKLEQNGDLKKRLTIVRISEPISTDVGSSYASTSRRGSDVSMSNLENPTPASLEADLSHYKVSGGQALASRSIYSFCVQELFSKLRFSYVEQVTKEKFLRSIVGDPPVIVGNNENMELEAQMAEVKAQLKAQKEDVRVMVEEMEQMGRDLASRYKEVELQTTQLSTLPASIETLESTIAGLRAKQVANMGSSDSNYGASQNLPLPATQKLLAEREAELAALDRQLAAVKNTLPRKTREAEAIERETGVLRRRKSEAVAQAQEAQRKKQQGESDGLEEMGRWYRGAEETLKELVGTKT
;
A
#
# COMPACT_ATOMS: atom_id res chain seq x y z
N MET A 1 -13.62 -14.23 5.72
CA MET A 1 -12.19 -14.35 6.14
C MET A 1 -11.55 -15.67 5.75
N THR A 2 -12.29 -16.65 5.22
CA THR A 2 -11.74 -17.95 4.76
C THR A 2 -10.95 -17.84 3.46
N SER A 3 -11.32 -16.93 2.55
CA SER A 3 -10.72 -16.81 1.21
C SER A 3 -9.24 -16.38 1.21
N THR A 4 -8.82 -15.53 2.15
CA THR A 4 -7.43 -15.01 2.18
C THR A 4 -6.46 -15.99 2.81
N SER A 5 -6.89 -16.73 3.83
CA SER A 5 -6.11 -17.82 4.44
C SER A 5 -5.96 -19.00 3.47
N GLU A 6 -7.01 -19.33 2.74
CA GLU A 6 -6.99 -20.39 1.72
C GLU A 6 -6.07 -20.03 0.54
N ALA A 7 -6.07 -18.76 0.11
CA ALA A 7 -5.16 -18.25 -0.91
C ALA A 7 -3.69 -18.27 -0.45
N LEU A 8 -3.40 -17.90 0.80
CA LEU A 8 -2.06 -17.99 1.38
C LEU A 8 -1.58 -19.44 1.48
N ALA A 9 -2.44 -20.36 1.91
CA ALA A 9 -2.12 -21.78 1.96
C ALA A 9 -1.87 -22.36 0.56
N ALA A 10 -2.61 -21.91 -0.47
CA ALA A 10 -2.38 -22.29 -1.85
C ALA A 10 -1.04 -21.74 -2.39
N LEU A 11 -0.69 -20.48 -2.09
CA LEU A 11 0.59 -19.88 -2.46
C LEU A 11 1.77 -20.59 -1.79
N GLN A 12 1.66 -20.93 -0.50
CA GLN A 12 2.69 -21.64 0.25
C GLN A 12 2.91 -23.07 -0.28
N LYS A 13 1.84 -23.76 -0.69
CA LYS A 13 1.93 -25.07 -1.37
C LYS A 13 2.65 -24.97 -2.73
N LEU A 14 2.37 -23.92 -3.49
CA LEU A 14 3.01 -23.68 -4.79
C LEU A 14 4.49 -23.28 -4.65
N GLU A 15 4.85 -22.58 -3.58
CA GLU A 15 6.24 -22.23 -3.24
C GLU A 15 7.04 -23.47 -2.78
N GLN A 16 6.47 -24.31 -1.92
CA GLN A 16 7.10 -25.56 -1.46
C GLN A 16 7.37 -26.55 -2.60
N ASN A 17 6.47 -26.59 -3.60
CA ASN A 17 6.65 -27.45 -4.78
C ASN A 17 7.72 -26.92 -5.75
N GLY A 18 8.35 -25.77 -5.47
CA GLY A 18 9.34 -25.14 -6.34
C GLY A 18 8.78 -24.70 -7.70
N ASP A 19 7.49 -24.89 -7.93
CA ASP A 19 6.80 -24.67 -9.20
C ASP A 19 6.48 -23.18 -9.38
N LEU A 20 6.31 -22.44 -8.28
CA LEU A 20 6.08 -20.99 -8.33
C LEU A 20 7.30 -20.25 -8.91
N LYS A 21 8.52 -20.50 -8.38
CA LYS A 21 9.75 -19.89 -8.90
C LYS A 21 10.08 -20.35 -10.31
N LYS A 22 9.77 -21.62 -10.67
CA LYS A 22 9.95 -22.19 -12.02
C LYS A 22 8.94 -21.64 -13.04
N ARG A 23 7.69 -21.41 -12.64
CA ARG A 23 6.64 -20.79 -13.48
C ARG A 23 6.84 -19.28 -13.63
N LEU A 24 7.37 -18.62 -12.60
CA LEU A 24 7.66 -17.18 -12.61
C LEU A 24 9.01 -16.86 -13.28
N THR A 25 9.89 -17.85 -13.46
CA THR A 25 11.06 -17.74 -14.34
C THR A 25 10.64 -17.84 -15.81
N ILE A 26 9.84 -16.88 -16.27
CA ILE A 26 9.70 -16.51 -17.69
C ILE A 26 10.98 -15.75 -18.12
N VAL A 27 12.15 -16.26 -17.74
CA VAL A 27 13.48 -15.74 -18.10
C VAL A 27 14.30 -16.89 -18.68
N ARG A 28 13.66 -17.70 -19.53
CA ARG A 28 14.35 -18.58 -20.49
C ARG A 28 14.29 -18.02 -21.92
N ILE A 29 14.26 -16.69 -22.05
CA ILE A 29 14.35 -16.01 -23.35
C ILE A 29 15.82 -15.87 -23.79
N SER A 30 16.78 -16.14 -22.90
CA SER A 30 18.23 -16.07 -23.18
C SER A 30 18.92 -17.43 -23.33
N GLU A 31 18.20 -18.55 -23.24
CA GLU A 31 18.73 -19.85 -23.70
C GLU A 31 18.59 -19.91 -25.22
N PRO A 32 19.63 -20.32 -25.97
CA PRO A 32 19.51 -20.48 -27.40
C PRO A 32 18.38 -21.48 -27.70
N ILE A 33 17.49 -21.14 -28.63
CA ILE A 33 16.48 -22.05 -29.20
C ILE A 33 17.24 -23.12 -29.99
N SER A 34 17.91 -24.02 -29.27
CA SER A 34 18.77 -25.06 -29.81
C SER A 34 18.53 -26.36 -29.07
N THR A 35 17.27 -26.72 -28.84
CA THR A 35 16.89 -28.11 -28.60
C THR A 35 15.42 -28.29 -28.93
N ASP A 36 15.17 -29.21 -29.87
CA ASP A 36 13.89 -29.85 -30.20
C ASP A 36 12.96 -29.18 -31.24
N VAL A 37 13.49 -29.01 -32.45
CA VAL A 37 12.72 -29.33 -33.67
C VAL A 37 13.60 -30.26 -34.51
N GLY A 38 13.15 -31.50 -34.67
CA GLY A 38 13.88 -32.53 -35.40
C GLY A 38 14.06 -32.21 -36.89
N SER A 39 15.26 -32.56 -37.36
CA SER A 39 15.64 -33.04 -38.70
C SER A 39 15.24 -32.24 -39.96
N SER A 40 16.23 -32.07 -40.84
CA SER A 40 16.27 -31.24 -42.05
C SER A 40 16.22 -29.76 -41.66
N TYR A 41 17.25 -28.93 -41.82
CA TYR A 41 17.91 -28.55 -43.07
C TYR A 41 19.36 -28.17 -42.74
N ALA A 42 20.31 -28.83 -43.40
CA ALA A 42 21.71 -28.44 -43.36
C ALA A 42 21.85 -27.02 -43.92
N SER A 43 22.29 -26.07 -43.09
CA SER A 43 22.71 -24.75 -43.54
C SER A 43 24.11 -24.84 -44.13
N THR A 44 24.19 -25.23 -45.39
CA THR A 44 25.37 -25.08 -46.25
C THR A 44 25.40 -23.66 -46.82
N SER A 45 25.89 -22.69 -46.05
CA SER A 45 26.18 -21.36 -46.60
C SER A 45 27.34 -20.68 -45.88
N ARG A 46 28.54 -21.18 -46.15
CA ARG A 46 29.76 -20.36 -46.22
C ARG A 46 30.36 -20.53 -47.61
N ARG A 47 29.83 -19.75 -48.55
CA ARG A 47 30.47 -19.47 -49.84
C ARG A 47 31.68 -18.56 -49.57
N GLY A 48 32.81 -19.17 -49.25
CA GLY A 48 34.12 -18.56 -49.44
C GLY A 48 34.59 -18.93 -50.85
N SER A 49 34.58 -17.95 -51.73
CA SER A 49 35.14 -18.02 -53.08
C SER A 49 36.65 -18.20 -53.02
N ASP A 50 37.13 -19.41 -53.28
CA ASP A 50 38.47 -19.66 -53.79
C ASP A 50 38.42 -20.84 -54.75
N VAL A 51 37.98 -20.57 -55.98
CA VAL A 51 38.15 -21.48 -57.11
C VAL A 51 39.49 -21.11 -57.74
N SER A 52 40.57 -21.53 -57.09
CA SER A 52 41.88 -21.65 -57.71
C SER A 52 41.84 -22.81 -58.70
N MET A 53 41.22 -22.56 -59.85
CA MET A 53 41.37 -23.34 -61.06
C MET A 53 42.77 -23.09 -61.64
N SER A 54 43.76 -23.89 -61.23
CA SER A 54 44.76 -24.48 -62.13
C SER A 54 45.88 -25.15 -61.31
N ASN A 55 45.62 -26.37 -60.83
CA ASN A 55 46.66 -27.40 -60.70
C ASN A 55 47.05 -27.87 -62.11
N LEU A 56 47.62 -26.98 -62.90
CA LEU A 56 48.32 -27.33 -64.12
C LEU A 56 49.72 -26.76 -63.93
N GLU A 57 50.68 -27.67 -63.78
CA GLU A 57 52.10 -27.38 -63.71
C GLU A 57 52.46 -26.25 -64.68
N ASN A 58 52.73 -25.07 -64.12
CA ASN A 58 53.50 -24.05 -64.83
C ASN A 58 54.96 -24.46 -64.64
N PRO A 59 55.66 -25.04 -65.63
CA PRO A 59 57.10 -25.16 -65.55
C PRO A 59 57.68 -23.75 -65.63
N THR A 60 57.90 -23.13 -64.47
CA THR A 60 58.64 -21.88 -64.37
C THR A 60 60.01 -22.13 -65.02
N PRO A 61 60.52 -21.25 -65.91
CA PRO A 61 61.76 -21.51 -66.65
C PRO A 61 62.98 -21.82 -65.78
N ALA A 62 62.95 -21.43 -64.50
CA ALA A 62 63.97 -21.75 -63.50
C ALA A 62 63.98 -23.22 -63.05
N SER A 63 62.85 -23.94 -63.05
CA SER A 63 62.83 -25.36 -62.61
C SER A 63 63.43 -26.30 -63.66
N LEU A 64 63.27 -25.98 -64.95
CA LEU A 64 63.88 -26.74 -66.04
C LEU A 64 65.40 -26.52 -66.17
N GLU A 65 65.90 -25.34 -65.82
CA GLU A 65 67.34 -25.05 -65.84
C GLU A 65 68.07 -25.86 -64.76
N ALA A 66 67.44 -26.05 -63.59
CA ALA A 66 67.96 -26.90 -62.53
C ALA A 66 68.06 -28.38 -62.96
N ASP A 67 67.05 -28.92 -63.66
CA ASP A 67 67.03 -30.32 -64.09
C ASP A 67 68.03 -30.61 -65.24
N LEU A 68 68.26 -29.62 -66.11
CA LEU A 68 69.27 -29.72 -67.18
C LEU A 68 70.72 -29.63 -66.65
N SER A 69 70.94 -28.96 -65.51
CA SER A 69 72.27 -28.89 -64.88
C SER A 69 72.75 -30.28 -64.40
N HIS A 70 71.82 -31.17 -64.04
CA HIS A 70 72.12 -32.54 -63.61
C HIS A 70 72.74 -33.40 -64.74
N TYR A 71 72.31 -33.21 -65.98
CA TYR A 71 72.90 -33.88 -67.15
C TYR A 71 74.21 -33.24 -67.64
N LYS A 72 74.48 -31.98 -67.28
CA LYS A 72 75.69 -31.26 -67.70
C LYS A 72 76.92 -31.61 -66.87
N VAL A 73 76.74 -32.01 -65.61
CA VAL A 73 77.85 -32.13 -64.63
C VAL A 73 78.45 -33.55 -64.52
N SER A 74 77.76 -34.61 -64.95
CA SER A 74 78.25 -35.99 -64.76
C SER A 74 78.99 -36.57 -65.98
N GLY A 75 80.09 -35.93 -66.39
CA GLY A 75 80.99 -36.52 -67.39
C GLY A 75 82.24 -35.68 -67.63
N GLY A 76 83.27 -35.88 -66.84
CA GLY A 76 84.61 -35.39 -67.13
C GLY A 76 85.26 -36.21 -68.25
N GLN A 77 86.08 -35.52 -69.07
CA GLN A 77 87.05 -36.05 -70.04
C GLN A 77 86.54 -36.74 -71.33
N ALA A 78 86.20 -35.93 -72.35
CA ALA A 78 86.43 -36.22 -73.79
C ALA A 78 85.96 -35.01 -74.65
N LEU A 79 86.88 -34.22 -75.22
CA LEU A 79 86.60 -32.82 -75.63
C LEU A 79 86.31 -32.54 -77.12
N ALA A 80 86.27 -33.54 -78.01
CA ALA A 80 85.95 -33.27 -79.44
C ALA A 80 84.54 -33.74 -79.87
N SER A 81 84.14 -34.96 -79.52
CA SER A 81 82.83 -35.51 -79.93
C SER A 81 81.65 -34.98 -79.09
N ARG A 82 81.92 -34.40 -77.92
CA ARG A 82 80.90 -33.89 -76.99
C ARG A 82 80.29 -32.55 -77.42
N SER A 83 81.04 -31.75 -78.18
CA SER A 83 80.59 -30.44 -78.68
C SER A 83 79.52 -30.59 -79.77
N ILE A 84 79.73 -31.52 -80.72
CA ILE A 84 78.77 -31.78 -81.82
C ILE A 84 77.48 -32.42 -81.29
N TYR A 85 77.59 -33.39 -80.37
CA TYR A 85 76.42 -33.99 -79.72
C TYR A 85 75.66 -32.96 -78.86
N SER A 86 76.36 -32.11 -78.11
CA SER A 86 75.73 -31.05 -77.32
C SER A 86 75.02 -30.01 -78.20
N PHE A 87 75.61 -29.64 -79.34
CA PHE A 87 75.01 -28.70 -80.29
C PHE A 87 73.76 -29.29 -80.95
N CYS A 88 73.81 -30.55 -81.37
CA CYS A 88 72.68 -31.25 -81.96
C CYS A 88 71.52 -31.44 -80.96
N VAL A 89 71.84 -31.76 -79.70
CA VAL A 89 70.84 -31.83 -78.62
C VAL A 89 70.20 -30.47 -78.36
N GLN A 90 70.98 -29.38 -78.36
CA GLN A 90 70.43 -28.02 -78.17
C GLN A 90 69.56 -27.56 -79.33
N GLU A 91 69.91 -27.87 -80.58
CA GLU A 91 69.06 -27.60 -81.73
C GLU A 91 67.77 -28.40 -81.69
N LEU A 92 67.84 -29.70 -81.37
CA LEU A 92 66.66 -30.56 -81.27
C LEU A 92 65.74 -30.10 -80.13
N PHE A 93 66.31 -29.70 -78.99
CA PHE A 93 65.54 -29.13 -77.88
C PHE A 93 64.95 -27.76 -78.21
N SER A 94 65.65 -26.89 -78.95
CA SER A 94 65.07 -25.61 -79.40
C SER A 94 63.93 -25.80 -80.38
N LYS A 95 64.05 -26.76 -81.31
CA LYS A 95 62.97 -27.12 -82.25
C LYS A 95 61.77 -27.73 -81.52
N LEU A 96 62.00 -28.60 -80.55
CA LEU A 96 60.96 -29.17 -79.71
C LEU A 96 60.27 -28.09 -78.85
N ARG A 97 61.05 -27.17 -78.25
CA ARG A 97 60.54 -26.03 -77.49
C ARG A 97 59.70 -25.09 -78.36
N PHE A 98 60.16 -24.77 -79.56
CA PHE A 98 59.41 -23.94 -80.51
C PHE A 98 58.08 -24.61 -80.89
N SER A 99 58.11 -25.90 -81.25
CA SER A 99 56.90 -26.67 -81.57
C SER A 99 55.93 -26.75 -80.39
N TYR A 100 56.41 -26.93 -79.16
CA TYR A 100 55.55 -26.98 -77.98
C TYR A 100 54.91 -25.62 -77.68
N VAL A 101 55.68 -24.54 -77.71
CA VAL A 101 55.14 -23.19 -77.51
C VAL A 101 54.13 -22.85 -78.60
N GLU A 102 54.42 -23.20 -79.85
CA GLU A 102 53.49 -23.02 -80.97
C GLU A 102 52.21 -23.85 -80.79
N GLN A 103 52.32 -25.10 -80.35
CA GLN A 103 51.14 -25.94 -80.09
C GLN A 103 50.31 -25.41 -78.91
N VAL A 104 50.93 -25.06 -77.79
CA VAL A 104 50.25 -24.51 -76.61
C VAL A 104 49.57 -23.18 -76.94
N THR A 105 50.19 -22.33 -77.76
CA THR A 105 49.58 -21.07 -78.18
C THR A 105 48.43 -21.29 -79.17
N LYS A 106 48.56 -22.23 -80.11
CA LYS A 106 47.47 -22.62 -81.03
C LYS A 106 46.29 -23.22 -80.27
N GLU A 107 46.54 -24.13 -79.33
CA GLU A 107 45.48 -24.71 -78.49
C GLU A 107 44.85 -23.64 -77.59
N LYS A 108 45.62 -22.73 -76.99
CA LYS A 108 45.09 -21.62 -76.20
C LYS A 108 44.24 -20.67 -77.06
N PHE A 109 44.66 -20.40 -78.29
CA PHE A 109 43.91 -19.57 -79.24
C PHE A 109 42.61 -20.27 -79.67
N LEU A 110 42.66 -21.55 -80.05
CA LEU A 110 41.47 -22.33 -80.37
C LEU A 110 40.53 -22.45 -79.17
N ARG A 111 41.05 -22.66 -77.96
CA ARG A 111 40.23 -22.71 -76.75
C ARG A 111 39.68 -21.34 -76.35
N SER A 112 40.30 -20.25 -76.78
CA SER A 112 39.76 -18.89 -76.59
C SER A 112 38.69 -18.55 -77.64
N ILE A 113 38.72 -19.16 -78.83
CA ILE A 113 37.73 -18.93 -79.89
C ILE A 113 36.55 -19.90 -79.77
N VAL A 114 36.83 -21.16 -79.43
CA VAL A 114 35.88 -22.26 -79.31
C VAL A 114 35.42 -22.43 -77.85
N GLY A 115 36.13 -21.82 -76.90
CA GLY A 115 35.68 -21.74 -75.52
C GLY A 115 34.32 -21.06 -75.45
N ASP A 116 33.53 -21.48 -74.48
CA ASP A 116 32.17 -21.01 -74.27
C ASP A 116 32.16 -19.46 -74.28
N PRO A 117 31.46 -18.82 -75.23
CA PRO A 117 31.47 -17.37 -75.35
C PRO A 117 31.01 -16.76 -74.02
N PRO A 118 31.59 -15.62 -73.61
CA PRO A 118 31.18 -14.98 -72.36
C PRO A 118 29.67 -14.76 -72.39
N VAL A 119 28.97 -15.17 -71.34
CA VAL A 119 27.53 -14.97 -71.20
C VAL A 119 27.29 -13.47 -71.14
N ILE A 120 26.94 -12.87 -72.28
CA ILE A 120 26.53 -11.48 -72.37
C ILE A 120 25.08 -11.45 -71.92
N VAL A 121 24.87 -11.14 -70.64
CA VAL A 121 23.52 -10.95 -70.09
C VAL A 121 22.84 -9.86 -70.90
N GLY A 122 21.74 -10.21 -71.56
CA GLY A 122 20.99 -9.25 -72.37
C GLY A 122 20.41 -8.15 -71.50
N ASN A 123 20.30 -6.93 -72.03
CA ASN A 123 19.72 -5.80 -71.28
C ASN A 123 18.31 -6.13 -70.74
N ASN A 124 17.53 -6.93 -71.46
CA ASN A 124 16.21 -7.38 -71.02
C ASN A 124 16.28 -8.32 -69.80
N GLU A 125 17.20 -9.28 -69.79
CA GLU A 125 17.41 -10.19 -68.66
C GLU A 125 17.92 -9.43 -67.42
N ASN A 126 18.80 -8.44 -67.63
CA ASN A 126 19.22 -7.53 -66.55
C ASN A 126 18.04 -6.73 -65.99
N MET A 127 17.16 -6.19 -66.84
CA MET A 127 15.97 -5.46 -66.38
C MET A 127 15.00 -6.35 -65.60
N GLU A 128 14.79 -7.60 -66.03
CA GLU A 128 13.95 -8.56 -65.31
C GLU A 128 14.56 -8.94 -63.94
N LEU A 129 15.87 -9.18 -63.88
CA LEU A 129 16.58 -9.45 -62.62
C LEU A 129 16.59 -8.24 -61.68
N GLU A 130 16.71 -7.03 -62.21
CA GLU A 130 16.59 -5.79 -61.43
C GLU A 130 15.18 -5.63 -60.85
N ALA A 131 14.14 -5.95 -61.63
CA ALA A 131 12.76 -5.92 -61.16
C ALA A 131 12.51 -6.94 -60.04
N GLN A 132 12.97 -8.19 -60.21
CA GLN A 132 12.89 -9.22 -59.16
C GLN A 132 13.69 -8.82 -57.92
N MET A 133 14.88 -8.23 -58.09
CA MET A 133 15.68 -7.75 -56.98
C MET A 133 15.00 -6.60 -56.24
N ALA A 134 14.33 -5.70 -56.96
CA ALA A 134 13.56 -4.61 -56.36
C ALA A 134 12.38 -5.15 -55.53
N GLU A 135 11.66 -6.15 -56.05
CA GLU A 135 10.57 -6.82 -55.33
C GLU A 135 11.08 -7.51 -54.05
N VAL A 136 12.12 -8.35 -54.17
CA VAL A 136 12.70 -9.04 -53.00
C VAL A 136 13.25 -8.05 -51.98
N LYS A 137 13.85 -6.94 -52.42
CA LYS A 137 14.30 -5.85 -51.51
C LYS A 137 13.12 -5.17 -50.81
N ALA A 138 12.00 -4.98 -51.49
CA ALA A 138 10.79 -4.41 -50.90
C ALA A 138 10.19 -5.37 -49.85
N GLN A 139 10.08 -6.66 -50.18
CA GLN A 139 9.61 -7.69 -49.25
C GLN A 139 10.53 -7.81 -48.02
N LEU A 140 11.85 -7.80 -48.22
CA LEU A 140 12.81 -7.83 -47.11
C LEU A 140 12.70 -6.57 -46.23
N LYS A 141 12.45 -5.40 -46.81
CA LYS A 141 12.20 -4.18 -46.03
C LYS A 141 10.93 -4.28 -45.19
N ALA A 142 9.85 -4.80 -45.76
CA ALA A 142 8.60 -5.01 -45.04
C ALA A 142 8.79 -5.99 -43.87
N GLN A 143 9.41 -7.14 -44.11
CA GLN A 143 9.67 -8.13 -43.05
C GLN A 143 10.61 -7.58 -41.95
N LYS A 144 11.60 -6.76 -42.31
CA LYS A 144 12.47 -6.11 -41.30
C LYS A 144 11.69 -5.13 -40.43
N GLU A 145 10.74 -4.42 -41.01
CA GLU A 145 9.86 -3.53 -40.27
C GLU A 145 8.94 -4.32 -39.33
N ASP A 146 8.30 -5.39 -39.83
CA ASP A 146 7.44 -6.24 -39.01
C ASP A 146 8.19 -6.85 -37.82
N VAL A 147 9.41 -7.35 -38.06
CA VAL A 147 10.28 -7.87 -36.99
C VAL A 147 10.66 -6.77 -36.00
N ARG A 148 10.94 -5.55 -36.48
CA ARG A 148 11.24 -4.41 -35.59
C ARG A 148 10.05 -4.10 -34.67
N VAL A 149 8.85 -4.01 -35.23
CA VAL A 149 7.62 -3.76 -34.45
C VAL A 149 7.39 -4.87 -33.43
N MET A 150 7.53 -6.13 -33.83
CA MET A 150 7.36 -7.26 -32.93
C MET A 150 8.38 -7.25 -31.77
N VAL A 151 9.63 -6.85 -32.03
CA VAL A 151 10.64 -6.69 -30.97
C VAL A 151 10.26 -5.56 -30.01
N GLU A 152 9.81 -4.42 -30.51
CA GLU A 152 9.35 -3.31 -29.68
C GLU A 152 8.16 -3.71 -28.79
N GLU A 153 7.20 -4.46 -29.33
CA GLU A 153 6.07 -5.01 -28.57
C GLU A 153 6.53 -6.00 -27.50
N MET A 154 7.43 -6.93 -27.83
CA MET A 154 7.99 -7.89 -26.87
C MET A 154 8.73 -7.20 -25.74
N GLU A 155 9.52 -6.15 -26.05
CA GLU A 155 10.20 -5.38 -25.03
C GLU A 155 9.21 -4.65 -24.11
N GLN A 156 8.14 -4.08 -24.68
CA GLN A 156 7.12 -3.41 -23.89
C GLN A 156 6.40 -4.39 -22.96
N MET A 157 5.98 -5.54 -23.49
CA MET A 157 5.39 -6.62 -22.68
C MET A 157 6.35 -7.12 -21.61
N GLY A 158 7.64 -7.24 -21.91
CA GLY A 158 8.68 -7.62 -20.95
C GLY A 158 8.81 -6.61 -19.80
N ARG A 159 8.80 -5.31 -20.11
CA ARG A 159 8.83 -4.23 -19.11
C ARG A 159 7.58 -4.22 -18.22
N ASP A 160 6.41 -4.41 -18.82
CA ASP A 160 5.14 -4.46 -18.11
C ASP A 160 5.05 -5.69 -17.20
N LEU A 161 5.48 -6.86 -17.70
CA LEU A 161 5.52 -8.10 -16.92
C LEU A 161 6.51 -8.00 -15.74
N ALA A 162 7.68 -7.41 -15.95
CA ALA A 162 8.64 -7.17 -14.88
C ALA A 162 8.08 -6.23 -13.79
N SER A 163 7.30 -5.22 -14.19
CA SER A 163 6.65 -4.30 -13.25
C SER A 163 5.56 -5.00 -12.44
N ARG A 164 4.70 -5.79 -13.08
CA ARG A 164 3.66 -6.58 -12.40
C ARG A 164 4.25 -7.62 -11.46
N TYR A 165 5.36 -8.25 -11.85
CA TYR A 165 6.06 -9.20 -11.00
C TYR A 165 6.53 -8.56 -9.68
N LYS A 166 7.15 -7.38 -9.75
CA LYS A 166 7.56 -6.62 -8.56
C LYS A 166 6.39 -6.24 -7.67
N GLU A 167 5.25 -5.88 -8.26
CA GLU A 167 4.03 -5.58 -7.51
C GLU A 167 3.50 -6.82 -6.78
N VAL A 168 3.44 -7.96 -7.46
CA VAL A 168 3.01 -9.23 -6.85
C VAL A 168 3.97 -9.66 -5.74
N GLU A 169 5.28 -9.48 -5.93
CA GLU A 169 6.28 -9.75 -4.89
C GLU A 169 6.03 -8.88 -3.64
N LEU A 170 5.81 -7.58 -3.82
CA LEU A 170 5.48 -6.66 -2.73
C LEU A 170 4.19 -7.08 -2.03
N GLN A 171 3.11 -7.35 -2.77
CA GLN A 171 1.84 -7.82 -2.20
C GLN A 171 2.01 -9.14 -1.43
N THR A 172 2.84 -10.05 -1.93
CA THR A 172 3.15 -11.32 -1.26
C THR A 172 3.85 -11.08 0.08
N THR A 173 4.79 -10.14 0.15
CA THR A 173 5.42 -9.76 1.42
C THR A 173 4.44 -9.10 2.40
N GLN A 174 3.49 -8.29 1.91
CA GLN A 174 2.46 -7.71 2.77
C GLN A 174 1.52 -8.79 3.31
N LEU A 175 1.10 -9.72 2.45
CA LEU A 175 0.25 -10.85 2.82
C LEU A 175 0.93 -11.79 3.82
N SER A 176 2.25 -11.93 3.81
CA SER A 176 2.95 -12.73 4.82
C SER A 176 3.01 -12.07 6.20
N THR A 177 2.96 -10.72 6.27
CA THR A 177 2.95 -9.98 7.54
C THR A 177 1.57 -9.86 8.19
N LEU A 178 0.50 -9.92 7.39
CA LEU A 178 -0.88 -9.76 7.84
C LEU A 178 -1.33 -10.79 8.90
N PRO A 179 -1.03 -12.10 8.78
CA PRO A 179 -1.42 -13.09 9.79
C PRO A 179 -0.89 -12.78 11.19
N ALA A 180 0.36 -12.37 11.31
CA ALA A 180 0.95 -11.97 12.59
C ALA A 180 0.25 -10.72 13.15
N SER A 181 -0.09 -9.74 12.31
CA SER A 181 -0.88 -8.58 12.73
C SER A 181 -2.29 -8.97 13.20
N ILE A 182 -2.93 -9.95 12.55
CA ILE A 182 -4.26 -10.44 12.96
C ILE A 182 -4.16 -11.11 14.32
N GLU A 183 -3.17 -11.98 14.54
CA GLU A 183 -2.96 -12.66 15.83
C GLU A 183 -2.71 -11.66 16.96
N THR A 184 -1.89 -10.62 16.72
CA THR A 184 -1.68 -9.56 17.72
C THR A 184 -2.98 -8.79 18.02
N LEU A 185 -3.77 -8.43 17.00
CA LEU A 185 -5.06 -7.77 17.20
C LEU A 185 -6.06 -8.67 17.94
N GLU A 186 -6.16 -9.95 17.59
CA GLU A 186 -7.02 -10.91 18.27
C GLU A 186 -6.61 -11.10 19.74
N SER A 187 -5.32 -11.19 20.03
CA SER A 187 -4.79 -11.22 21.39
C SER A 187 -5.13 -9.94 22.17
N THR A 188 -4.99 -8.76 21.56
CA THR A 188 -5.39 -7.49 22.22
C THR A 188 -6.90 -7.44 22.49
N ILE A 189 -7.73 -7.88 21.55
CA ILE A 189 -9.19 -7.92 21.72
C ILE A 189 -9.55 -8.91 22.83
N ALA A 190 -8.94 -10.10 22.86
CA ALA A 190 -9.14 -11.07 23.93
C ALA A 190 -8.74 -10.49 25.29
N GLY A 191 -7.60 -9.79 25.36
CA GLY A 191 -7.14 -9.10 26.57
C GLY A 191 -8.09 -7.98 27.02
N LEU A 192 -8.60 -7.18 26.09
CA LEU A 192 -9.58 -6.12 26.39
C LEU A 192 -10.91 -6.69 26.86
N ARG A 193 -11.40 -7.77 26.24
CA ARG A 193 -12.61 -8.48 26.67
C ARG A 193 -12.42 -9.10 28.06
N ALA A 194 -11.27 -9.72 28.33
CA ALA A 194 -10.95 -10.25 29.65
C ALA A 194 -10.92 -9.14 30.71
N LYS A 195 -10.31 -7.99 30.41
CA LYS A 195 -10.35 -6.81 31.28
C LYS A 195 -11.76 -6.28 31.50
N GLN A 196 -12.60 -6.25 30.47
CA GLN A 196 -13.99 -5.83 30.58
C GLN A 196 -14.78 -6.78 31.50
N VAL A 197 -14.63 -8.10 31.33
CA VAL A 197 -15.29 -9.10 32.18
C VAL A 197 -14.77 -9.04 33.62
N ALA A 198 -13.46 -8.90 33.83
CA ALA A 198 -12.88 -8.73 35.16
C ALA A 198 -13.37 -7.45 35.85
N ASN A 199 -13.50 -6.35 35.11
CA ASN A 199 -14.05 -5.09 35.64
C ASN A 199 -15.56 -5.17 35.93
N MET A 200 -16.31 -6.00 35.20
CA MET A 200 -17.70 -6.32 35.53
C MET A 200 -17.82 -7.21 36.77
N GLY A 201 -16.93 -8.18 36.95
CA GLY A 201 -16.96 -9.14 38.06
C GLY A 201 -16.44 -8.60 39.41
N SER A 202 -15.57 -7.60 39.40
CA SER A 202 -14.97 -7.03 40.62
C SER A 202 -15.76 -5.87 41.24
N SER A 203 -16.94 -5.53 40.70
CA SER A 203 -17.74 -4.41 41.17
C SER A 203 -18.68 -4.80 42.33
N ASP A 204 -18.10 -5.09 43.49
CA ASP A 204 -18.83 -5.20 44.78
C ASP A 204 -19.28 -3.83 45.33
N SER A 205 -19.06 -2.75 44.55
CA SER A 205 -19.56 -1.42 44.85
C SER A 205 -20.81 -1.12 44.02
N ASN A 206 -21.91 -0.77 44.70
CA ASN A 206 -23.21 -0.40 44.13
C ASN A 206 -23.13 0.74 43.07
N TYR A 207 -22.01 1.47 43.03
CA TYR A 207 -21.74 2.55 42.08
C TYR A 207 -21.22 2.05 40.72
N GLY A 208 -20.43 0.97 40.66
CA GLY A 208 -19.86 0.45 39.41
C GLY A 208 -20.87 -0.32 38.55
N ALA A 209 -21.91 -0.89 39.17
CA ALA A 209 -22.98 -1.60 38.47
C ALA A 209 -23.77 -0.70 37.51
N SER A 210 -23.99 0.56 37.89
CA SER A 210 -24.68 1.56 37.03
C SER A 210 -23.84 2.05 35.85
N GLN A 211 -22.51 1.94 35.95
CA GLN A 211 -21.57 2.38 34.90
C GLN A 211 -21.28 1.31 33.84
N ASN A 212 -21.60 0.04 34.14
CA ASN A 212 -21.41 -1.10 33.24
C ASN A 212 -22.72 -1.55 32.58
N LEU A 213 -23.74 -0.68 32.53
CA LEU A 213 -25.03 -1.00 31.92
C LEU A 213 -24.95 -0.90 30.39
N PRO A 214 -25.67 -1.76 29.65
CA PRO A 214 -25.81 -1.62 28.21
C PRO A 214 -26.54 -0.31 27.88
N LEU A 215 -26.26 0.27 26.72
CA LEU A 215 -26.78 1.58 26.31
C LEU A 215 -28.32 1.75 26.47
N PRO A 216 -29.17 0.74 26.17
CA PRO A 216 -30.61 0.88 26.40
C PRO A 216 -30.98 0.98 27.89
N ALA A 217 -30.23 0.34 28.78
CA ALA A 217 -30.46 0.39 30.21
C ALA A 217 -29.98 1.72 30.81
N THR A 218 -28.87 2.28 30.33
CA THR A 218 -28.42 3.63 30.76
C THR A 218 -29.41 4.71 30.34
N GLN A 219 -29.97 4.64 29.13
CA GLN A 219 -30.99 5.58 28.68
C GLN A 219 -32.27 5.53 29.54
N LYS A 220 -32.70 4.33 29.95
CA LYS A 220 -33.83 4.18 30.87
C LYS A 220 -33.57 4.80 32.24
N LEU A 221 -32.41 4.49 32.83
CA LEU A 221 -32.01 5.04 34.12
C LEU A 221 -31.89 6.57 34.06
N LEU A 222 -31.35 7.11 32.96
CA LEU A 222 -31.27 8.54 32.74
C LEU A 222 -32.67 9.18 32.67
N ALA A 223 -33.60 8.59 31.92
CA ALA A 223 -34.98 9.07 31.85
C ALA A 223 -35.70 9.01 33.22
N GLU A 224 -35.47 7.97 34.02
CA GLU A 224 -35.98 7.87 35.39
C GLU A 224 -35.43 9.00 36.27
N ARG A 225 -34.12 9.25 36.22
CA ARG A 225 -33.48 10.31 37.01
C ARG A 225 -33.90 11.71 36.57
N GLU A 226 -34.10 11.93 35.27
CA GLU A 226 -34.65 13.19 34.75
C GLU A 226 -36.10 13.41 35.22
N ALA A 227 -36.91 12.35 35.27
CA ALA A 227 -38.26 12.41 35.80
C ALA A 227 -38.28 12.70 37.32
N GLU A 228 -37.37 12.09 38.08
CA GLU A 228 -37.17 12.37 39.51
C GLU A 228 -36.75 13.82 39.75
N LEU A 229 -35.79 14.34 38.98
CA LEU A 229 -35.35 15.73 39.06
C LEU A 229 -36.50 16.69 38.73
N ALA A 230 -37.25 16.43 37.66
CA ALA A 230 -38.42 17.24 37.31
C ALA A 230 -39.52 17.18 38.38
N ALA A 231 -39.68 16.07 39.09
CA ALA A 231 -40.60 15.96 40.22
C ALA A 231 -40.12 16.79 41.43
N LEU A 232 -38.83 16.71 41.76
CA LEU A 232 -38.22 17.51 42.83
C LEU A 232 -38.30 19.01 42.52
N ASP A 233 -38.05 19.43 41.29
CA ASP A 233 -38.18 20.83 40.88
C ASP A 233 -39.61 21.35 41.03
N ARG A 234 -40.62 20.54 40.71
CA ARG A 234 -42.03 20.90 40.97
C ARG A 234 -42.33 21.04 42.46
N GLN A 235 -41.80 20.14 43.29
CA GLN A 235 -41.95 20.24 44.76
C GLN A 235 -41.25 21.50 45.29
N LEU A 236 -40.05 21.79 44.81
CA LEU A 236 -39.28 22.97 45.19
C LEU A 236 -40.01 24.25 44.79
N ALA A 237 -40.59 24.31 43.59
CA ALA A 237 -41.43 25.42 43.14
C ALA A 237 -42.68 25.60 44.01
N ALA A 238 -43.36 24.50 44.38
CA ALA A 238 -44.53 24.55 45.27
C ALA A 238 -44.15 25.06 46.67
N VAL A 239 -43.04 24.59 47.24
CA VAL A 239 -42.54 25.07 48.53
C VAL A 239 -42.14 26.54 48.45
N LYS A 240 -41.43 26.96 47.39
CA LYS A 240 -41.09 28.38 47.16
C LYS A 240 -42.31 29.28 47.09
N ASN A 241 -43.41 28.83 46.50
CA ASN A 241 -44.66 29.61 46.40
C ASN A 241 -45.43 29.69 47.72
N THR A 242 -45.34 28.66 48.56
CA THR A 242 -46.03 28.60 49.87
C THR A 242 -45.26 29.29 50.98
N LEU A 243 -43.93 29.34 50.88
CA LEU A 243 -43.03 29.98 51.83
C LEU A 243 -43.42 31.42 52.17
N PRO A 244 -43.58 32.37 51.23
CA PRO A 244 -43.86 33.78 51.57
C PRO A 244 -45.20 33.96 52.29
N ARG A 245 -46.20 33.13 51.98
CA ARG A 245 -47.48 33.15 52.69
C ARG A 245 -47.30 32.70 54.14
N LYS A 246 -46.57 31.60 54.37
CA LYS A 246 -46.28 31.09 55.71
C LYS A 246 -45.39 32.04 56.51
N THR A 247 -44.44 32.73 55.87
CA THR A 247 -43.65 33.80 56.50
C THR A 247 -44.55 34.94 56.97
N ARG A 248 -45.49 35.41 56.13
CA ARG A 248 -46.45 36.46 56.54
C ARG A 248 -47.38 36.01 57.67
N GLU A 249 -47.88 34.77 57.62
CA GLU A 249 -48.70 34.20 58.69
C GLU A 249 -47.91 34.11 60.01
N ALA A 250 -46.65 33.66 59.97
CA ALA A 250 -45.78 33.61 61.14
C ALA A 250 -45.49 35.00 61.71
N GLU A 251 -45.12 35.98 60.88
CA GLU A 251 -44.90 37.36 61.31
C GLU A 251 -46.17 38.00 61.92
N ALA A 252 -47.36 37.66 61.41
CA ALA A 252 -48.63 38.15 61.98
C ALA A 252 -48.84 37.61 63.40
N ILE A 253 -48.66 36.31 63.60
CA ILE A 253 -48.76 35.67 64.92
C ILE A 253 -47.67 36.20 65.86
N GLU A 254 -46.46 36.45 65.39
CA GLU A 254 -45.39 37.09 66.18
C GLU A 254 -45.79 38.50 66.65
N ARG A 255 -46.44 39.30 65.80
CA ARG A 255 -46.98 40.61 66.20
C ARG A 255 -48.07 40.48 67.26
N GLU A 256 -49.02 39.56 67.08
CA GLU A 256 -50.11 39.32 68.03
C GLU A 256 -49.59 38.84 69.40
N THR A 257 -48.70 37.85 69.39
CA THR A 257 -48.06 37.35 70.62
C THR A 257 -47.20 38.42 71.28
N GLY A 258 -46.57 39.30 70.51
CA GLY A 258 -45.88 40.50 71.02
C GLY A 258 -46.81 41.44 71.79
N VAL A 259 -48.00 41.74 71.24
CA VAL A 259 -49.01 42.58 71.92
C VAL A 259 -49.55 41.89 73.17
N LEU A 260 -49.88 40.59 73.08
CA LEU A 260 -50.36 39.82 74.23
C LEU A 260 -49.30 39.73 75.34
N ARG A 261 -48.02 39.60 74.98
CA ARG A 261 -46.91 39.60 75.94
C ARG A 261 -46.79 40.94 76.66
N ARG A 262 -46.96 42.07 75.95
CA ARG A 262 -46.99 43.42 76.55
C ARG A 262 -48.17 43.59 77.50
N ARG A 263 -49.39 43.21 77.08
CA ARG A 263 -50.59 43.22 77.95
C ARG A 263 -50.41 42.35 79.19
N LYS A 264 -49.81 41.17 79.05
CA LYS A 264 -49.47 40.30 80.17
C LYS A 264 -48.49 40.98 81.12
N SER A 265 -47.41 41.59 80.61
CA SER A 265 -46.44 42.30 81.48
C SER A 265 -47.06 43.50 82.18
N GLU A 266 -47.92 44.26 81.51
CA GLU A 266 -48.65 45.39 82.10
C GLU A 266 -49.61 44.92 83.21
N ALA A 267 -50.41 43.87 82.95
CA ALA A 267 -51.31 43.30 83.95
C ALA A 267 -50.57 42.72 85.15
N VAL A 268 -49.42 42.06 84.93
CA VAL A 268 -48.56 41.56 86.02
C VAL A 268 -47.97 42.72 86.82
N ALA A 269 -47.52 43.79 86.16
CA ALA A 269 -47.02 44.98 86.84
C ALA A 269 -48.13 45.65 87.68
N GLN A 270 -49.33 45.83 87.11
CA GLN A 270 -50.50 46.35 87.84
C GLN A 270 -50.87 45.47 89.04
N ALA A 271 -50.87 44.14 88.89
CA ALA A 271 -51.14 43.22 89.99
C ALA A 271 -50.07 43.28 91.09
N GLN A 272 -48.79 43.39 90.72
CA GLN A 272 -47.69 43.57 91.67
C GLN A 272 -47.76 44.91 92.38
N GLU A 273 -48.11 46.01 91.69
CA GLU A 273 -48.32 47.32 92.30
C GLU A 273 -49.52 47.33 93.25
N ALA A 274 -50.64 46.71 92.88
CA ALA A 274 -51.80 46.54 93.77
C ALA A 274 -51.44 45.69 95.00
N GLN A 275 -50.69 44.61 94.82
CA GLN A 275 -50.18 43.80 95.94
C GLN A 275 -49.21 44.60 96.82
N ARG A 276 -48.33 45.42 96.23
CA ARG A 276 -47.41 46.30 96.97
C ARG A 276 -48.18 47.35 97.78
N LYS A 277 -49.19 48.00 97.20
CA LYS A 277 -50.07 48.95 97.89
C LYS A 277 -50.81 48.30 99.07
N LYS A 278 -51.33 47.08 98.87
CA LYS A 278 -51.94 46.28 99.95
C LYS A 278 -50.94 45.95 101.07
N GLN A 279 -49.70 45.62 100.74
CA GLN A 279 -48.65 45.31 101.73
C GLN A 279 -48.11 46.56 102.44
N GLN A 280 -48.11 47.71 101.77
CA GLN A 280 -47.70 49.01 102.34
C GLN A 280 -48.82 49.69 103.14
N GLY A 281 -50.01 49.10 103.22
CA GLY A 281 -51.11 49.57 104.06
C GLY A 281 -51.73 50.88 103.58
N GLU A 282 -51.52 51.27 102.32
CA GLU A 282 -52.18 52.41 101.70
C GLU A 282 -53.66 52.02 101.50
N SER A 283 -54.53 52.49 102.40
CA SER A 283 -55.97 52.25 102.38
C SER A 283 -56.50 52.59 100.98
N ASP A 284 -57.26 51.67 100.38
CA ASP A 284 -57.94 51.93 99.11
C ASP A 284 -58.68 53.27 99.25
N GLY A 285 -58.45 54.21 98.33
CA GLY A 285 -59.09 55.53 98.40
C GLY A 285 -60.62 55.44 98.45
N LEU A 286 -61.17 54.29 98.01
CA LEU A 286 -62.57 53.92 98.17
C LEU A 286 -62.98 53.66 99.64
N GLU A 287 -62.13 53.05 100.47
CA GLU A 287 -62.39 52.85 101.90
C GLU A 287 -62.28 54.16 102.68
N GLU A 288 -61.31 55.02 102.34
CA GLU A 288 -61.21 56.36 102.95
C GLU A 288 -62.41 57.22 102.56
N MET A 289 -62.83 57.21 101.29
CA MET A 289 -64.06 57.88 100.89
C MET A 289 -65.30 57.26 101.52
N GLY A 290 -65.38 55.93 101.63
CA GLY A 290 -66.49 55.27 102.32
C GLY A 290 -66.57 55.63 103.81
N ARG A 291 -65.42 55.84 104.48
CA ARG A 291 -65.37 56.35 105.85
C ARG A 291 -65.78 57.82 105.92
N TRP A 292 -65.34 58.66 104.98
CA TRP A 292 -65.74 60.06 104.91
C TRP A 292 -67.24 60.22 104.63
N TYR A 293 -67.79 59.46 103.67
CA TYR A 293 -69.22 59.44 103.39
C TYR A 293 -70.02 58.89 104.57
N ARG A 294 -69.53 57.87 105.29
CA ARG A 294 -70.18 57.42 106.54
C ARG A 294 -70.13 58.49 107.64
N GLY A 295 -69.02 59.19 107.83
CA GLY A 295 -68.95 60.31 108.77
C GLY A 295 -69.82 61.49 108.36
N ALA A 296 -69.92 61.78 107.06
CA ALA A 296 -70.85 62.76 106.51
C ALA A 296 -72.31 62.32 106.71
N GLU A 297 -72.63 61.04 106.51
CA GLU A 297 -73.95 60.47 106.79
C GLU A 297 -74.30 60.52 108.28
N GLU A 298 -73.33 60.26 109.16
CA GLU A 298 -73.50 60.27 110.62
C GLU A 298 -73.72 61.69 111.14
N THR A 299 -72.96 62.68 110.64
CA THR A 299 -73.18 64.10 110.95
C THR A 299 -74.51 64.62 110.38
N LEU A 300 -74.91 64.20 109.17
CA LEU A 300 -76.24 64.50 108.61
C LEU A 300 -77.36 63.84 109.43
N LYS A 301 -77.19 62.60 109.90
CA LYS A 301 -78.13 61.90 110.79
C LYS A 301 -78.26 62.60 112.14
N GLU A 302 -77.17 63.12 112.69
CA GLU A 302 -77.15 63.89 113.94
C GLU A 302 -77.86 65.25 113.78
N LEU A 303 -77.74 65.90 112.62
CA LEU A 303 -78.40 67.17 112.31
C LEU A 303 -79.90 67.03 112.03
N VAL A 304 -80.33 65.90 111.46
CA VAL A 304 -81.73 65.66 111.03
C VAL A 304 -82.55 64.91 112.10
N GLY A 305 -81.93 64.44 113.18
CA GLY A 305 -82.65 63.96 114.37
C GLY A 305 -83.46 62.68 114.18
N THR A 306 -83.16 61.87 113.16
CA THR A 306 -83.80 60.58 112.92
C THR A 306 -82.93 59.45 113.49
N LYS A 307 -83.19 59.04 114.74
CA LYS A 307 -82.68 57.78 115.28
C LYS A 307 -83.57 56.63 114.81
N THR A 308 -83.08 55.83 113.87
CA THR A 308 -83.38 54.40 113.70
C THR A 308 -82.14 53.72 113.17
#